data_AF-A0A8H5Q5D0-F1
#
_entry.id   AF-A0A8H5Q5D0-F1
#
_cell.length_a   1.000
_cell.length_b   1.000
_cell.length_c   1.000
_cell.angle_alpha   90.00
_cell.angle_beta   90.00
_cell.angle_gamma   90.00
#
_symmetry.space_group_name_H-M   'P 1'
#
loop_
_entity.id
_entity.type
_entity.pdbx_description
1 polymer ?
#
loop_
_entity_poly.entity_id
_entity_poly.type
_entity_poly.pdbx_seq_one_letter_code
_entity_poly.pdbx_strand_id
1 'polypeptide(L)'
;MPPMYPLKPTDPEYRKYDDYFNDNWKHALKIAKVRKIFRVRDKELAASYRWRRHKRYGGKSVHRARLLFHGTTRACNAGEEKGSGKMKWCNKSDCGLCGIMKNSFKVSKSSIIKIRYVRQNERPQYMMVASQKRTAPDPGYDSVEGLAMGEGGILTERETVVYRDDAIVPVAVIMYETSPYKRIGMSGIITPGAPLAAAGGVGARPLPPRPARRTFLSKLFGP
;
A
#
# COMPACT_ATOMS: atom_id res chain seq x y z
N MET A 1 1.49 18.70 -3.05
CA MET A 1 0.45 17.74 -2.61
C MET A 1 -0.56 18.51 -1.78
N PRO A 2 -1.87 18.41 -2.03
CA PRO A 2 -2.86 19.00 -1.12
C PRO A 2 -2.68 18.43 0.31
N PRO A 3 -2.94 19.24 1.35
CA PRO A 3 -2.88 18.77 2.73
C PRO A 3 -3.87 17.63 2.96
N MET A 4 -3.52 16.74 3.89
CA MET A 4 -4.38 15.64 4.31
C MET A 4 -4.73 15.79 5.79
N TYR A 5 -6.00 15.54 6.10
CA TYR A 5 -6.58 15.75 7.41
C TYR A 5 -6.93 14.40 8.03
N PRO A 6 -6.70 14.21 9.34
CA PRO A 6 -7.12 13.01 10.02
C PRO A 6 -8.65 12.95 10.04
N LEU A 7 -9.19 11.79 9.70
CA LEU A 7 -10.61 11.50 9.87
C LEU A 7 -10.85 10.98 11.29
N LYS A 8 -11.95 11.42 11.90
CA LYS A 8 -12.41 10.88 13.19
C LYS A 8 -13.13 9.55 12.93
N PRO A 9 -13.09 8.56 13.84
CA PRO A 9 -13.86 7.31 13.67
C PRO A 9 -15.37 7.51 13.51
N THR A 10 -15.90 8.63 14.00
CA THR A 10 -17.31 9.03 13.85
C THR A 10 -17.64 9.61 12.46
N ASP A 11 -16.63 9.92 11.64
CA ASP A 11 -16.80 10.47 10.30
C ASP A 11 -17.25 9.36 9.33
N PRO A 12 -18.34 9.53 8.55
CA PRO A 12 -18.76 8.54 7.56
C PRO A 12 -17.67 8.17 6.54
N GLU A 13 -16.81 9.13 6.19
CA GLU A 13 -15.69 8.87 5.28
C GLU A 13 -14.59 8.04 5.94
N TYR A 14 -14.46 8.08 7.27
CA TYR A 14 -13.57 7.13 7.97
C TYR A 14 -14.04 5.70 7.70
N ARG A 15 -15.33 5.42 7.95
CA ARG A 15 -15.90 4.07 7.78
C ARG A 15 -15.71 3.56 6.35
N LYS A 16 -16.02 4.39 5.36
CA LYS A 16 -15.79 4.05 3.95
C LYS A 16 -14.38 3.54 3.66
N TYR A 17 -13.33 4.20 4.17
CA TYR A 17 -11.95 3.75 3.93
C TYR A 17 -11.54 2.59 4.83
N ASP A 18 -12.07 2.50 6.05
CA ASP A 18 -11.85 1.40 6.99
C ASP A 18 -12.45 0.10 6.46
N ASP A 19 -13.73 0.12 6.10
CA ASP A 19 -14.47 -0.99 5.49
C ASP A 19 -13.78 -1.42 4.19
N TYR A 20 -13.52 -0.46 3.29
CA TYR A 20 -12.82 -0.77 2.03
C TYR A 20 -11.46 -1.43 2.25
N PHE A 21 -10.70 -1.01 3.28
CA PHE A 21 -9.43 -1.63 3.65
C PHE A 21 -9.60 -3.04 4.20
N ASN A 22 -10.55 -3.24 5.12
CA ASN A 22 -10.77 -4.53 5.77
C ASN A 22 -11.37 -5.57 4.81
N ASP A 23 -12.33 -5.19 3.97
CA ASP A 23 -12.98 -6.06 2.98
C ASP A 23 -11.99 -6.58 1.91
N ASN A 24 -10.94 -5.79 1.66
CA ASN A 24 -9.91 -6.11 0.68
C ASN A 24 -8.59 -6.57 1.33
N TRP A 25 -8.58 -6.84 2.63
CA TRP A 25 -7.42 -7.40 3.30
C TRP A 25 -7.25 -8.89 2.96
N LYS A 26 -6.22 -9.22 2.17
CA LYS A 26 -5.99 -10.60 1.69
C LYS A 26 -4.92 -11.39 2.45
N HIS A 27 -4.39 -10.85 3.55
CA HIS A 27 -3.35 -11.53 4.33
C HIS A 27 -3.95 -12.42 5.43
N ALA A 28 -4.31 -13.66 5.09
CA ALA A 28 -4.97 -14.61 6.00
C ALA A 28 -4.25 -14.85 7.35
N LEU A 29 -2.91 -14.78 7.36
CA LEU A 29 -2.09 -15.01 8.56
C LEU A 29 -1.84 -13.75 9.40
N LYS A 30 -2.36 -12.60 8.98
CA LYS A 30 -2.13 -11.31 9.63
C LYS A 30 -3.45 -10.64 9.93
N ILE A 31 -3.53 -10.06 11.11
CA ILE A 31 -4.62 -9.13 11.43
C ILE A 31 -4.10 -7.73 11.21
N ALA A 32 -4.84 -6.93 10.46
CA ALA A 32 -4.59 -5.50 10.35
C ALA A 32 -5.49 -4.74 11.33
N LYS A 33 -4.91 -3.78 12.04
CA LYS A 33 -5.64 -2.83 12.88
C LYS A 33 -5.40 -1.44 12.34
N VAL A 34 -6.43 -0.80 11.81
CA VAL A 34 -6.37 0.60 11.40
C VAL A 34 -6.16 1.46 12.65
N ARG A 35 -5.16 2.34 12.57
CA ARG A 35 -4.80 3.28 13.63
C ARG A 35 -5.26 4.69 13.31
N LYS A 36 -5.13 5.10 12.05
CA LYS A 36 -5.47 6.45 11.63
C LYS A 36 -5.70 6.51 10.12
N ILE A 37 -6.71 7.24 9.71
CA ILE A 37 -6.99 7.52 8.30
C ILE A 37 -6.82 9.01 8.06
N PHE A 38 -6.05 9.36 7.03
CA PHE A 38 -5.90 10.72 6.56
C PHE A 38 -6.46 10.85 5.15
N ARG A 39 -7.21 11.91 4.87
CA ARG A 39 -7.80 12.16 3.55
C ARG A 39 -7.56 13.60 3.10
N VAL A 40 -7.42 13.79 1.80
CA VAL A 40 -7.52 15.12 1.17
C VAL A 40 -9.00 15.53 1.14
N ARG A 41 -9.34 16.76 1.54
CA ARG A 41 -10.72 17.26 1.42
C ARG A 41 -11.06 17.53 -0.04
N ASP A 42 -12.32 17.38 -0.41
CA ASP A 42 -12.75 17.50 -1.81
C ASP A 42 -12.41 18.86 -2.43
N LYS A 43 -12.56 19.96 -1.68
CA LYS A 43 -12.17 21.30 -2.16
C LYS A 43 -10.68 21.39 -2.51
N GLU A 44 -9.82 20.78 -1.69
CA GLU A 44 -8.36 20.84 -1.86
C GLU A 44 -7.90 19.88 -2.95
N LEU A 45 -8.57 18.73 -3.06
CA LEU A 45 -8.38 17.81 -4.15
C LEU A 45 -8.74 18.50 -5.47
N ALA A 46 -9.93 19.09 -5.55
CA ALA A 46 -10.44 19.79 -6.73
C ALA A 46 -9.51 20.92 -7.22
N ALA A 47 -8.94 21.68 -6.27
CA ALA A 47 -7.99 22.76 -6.56
C ALA A 47 -6.57 22.26 -6.89
N SER A 48 -6.23 21.00 -6.57
CA SER A 48 -4.86 20.52 -6.70
C SER A 48 -4.41 20.38 -8.16
N TYR A 49 -3.13 20.68 -8.40
CA TYR A 49 -2.47 20.43 -9.69
C TYR A 49 -2.61 18.97 -10.15
N ARG A 50 -2.50 18.01 -9.21
CA ARG A 50 -2.62 16.58 -9.51
C ARG A 50 -4.00 16.22 -10.03
N TRP A 51 -5.06 16.71 -9.37
CA TRP A 51 -6.42 16.47 -9.83
C TRP A 51 -6.69 17.08 -11.21
N ARG A 52 -6.20 18.31 -11.47
CA ARG A 52 -6.31 18.93 -12.80
C ARG A 52 -5.67 18.08 -13.90
N ARG A 53 -4.46 17.57 -13.66
CA ARG A 53 -3.78 16.67 -14.60
C ARG A 53 -4.51 15.34 -14.76
N HIS A 54 -4.97 14.76 -13.66
CA HIS A 54 -5.73 13.52 -13.69
C HIS A 54 -7.03 13.68 -14.49
N LYS A 55 -7.78 14.77 -14.28
CA LYS A 55 -8.97 15.11 -15.07
C LYS A 55 -8.62 15.27 -16.55
N ARG A 56 -7.55 16.00 -16.88
CA ARG A 56 -7.13 16.19 -18.29
C ARG A 56 -6.77 14.86 -18.94
N TYR A 57 -6.02 14.00 -18.25
CA TYR A 57 -5.66 12.68 -18.78
C TYR A 57 -6.89 11.76 -18.91
N GLY A 58 -7.98 12.01 -18.16
CA GLY A 58 -9.19 11.20 -18.26
C GLY A 58 -10.29 11.69 -19.14
N GLY A 59 -10.31 12.99 -19.42
CA GLY A 59 -11.43 13.65 -20.05
C GLY A 59 -12.76 13.17 -19.46
N LYS A 60 -13.60 12.61 -20.34
CA LYS A 60 -14.94 12.13 -20.00
C LYS A 60 -14.94 10.90 -19.08
N SER A 61 -13.88 10.09 -19.06
CA SER A 61 -13.83 8.81 -18.31
C SER A 61 -13.28 8.95 -16.88
N VAL A 62 -13.03 10.17 -16.39
CA VAL A 62 -12.47 10.37 -15.03
C VAL A 62 -13.37 9.80 -13.92
N HIS A 63 -14.68 9.72 -14.15
CA HIS A 63 -15.64 9.14 -13.21
C HIS A 63 -15.49 7.61 -13.06
N ARG A 64 -14.80 6.94 -13.98
CA ARG A 64 -14.54 5.49 -13.94
C ARG A 64 -13.26 5.12 -13.19
N ALA A 65 -12.61 6.09 -12.54
CA ALA A 65 -11.39 5.83 -11.80
C ALA A 65 -11.67 4.88 -10.62
N ARG A 66 -10.87 3.82 -10.52
CA ARG A 66 -10.98 2.81 -9.46
C ARG A 66 -10.21 3.26 -8.23
N LEU A 67 -10.79 2.96 -7.08
CA LEU A 67 -10.06 3.01 -5.83
C LEU A 67 -9.09 1.81 -5.79
N LEU A 68 -7.80 2.03 -5.60
CA LEU A 68 -6.80 0.95 -5.49
C LEU A 68 -5.83 1.21 -4.35
N PHE A 69 -5.30 0.12 -3.80
CA PHE A 69 -4.24 0.15 -2.80
C PHE A 69 -2.86 0.21 -3.43
N HIS A 70 -1.96 0.93 -2.80
CA HIS A 70 -0.56 0.91 -3.16
C HIS A 70 0.31 0.96 -1.92
N GLY A 71 1.14 -0.06 -1.74
CA GLY A 71 2.14 -0.09 -0.70
C GLY A 71 3.27 0.96 -0.90
N THR A 72 3.62 1.84 0.07
CA THR A 72 4.89 2.63 0.23
C THR A 72 5.70 2.52 1.59
N THR A 73 7.04 2.29 1.64
CA THR A 73 7.76 2.22 2.95
C THR A 73 7.75 3.57 3.66
N ARG A 74 8.01 3.60 4.97
CA ARG A 74 8.07 4.84 5.76
C ARG A 74 9.30 4.85 6.68
N ALA A 75 10.13 5.88 6.52
CA ALA A 75 11.30 6.16 7.37
C ALA A 75 11.10 7.34 8.36
N CYS A 76 9.87 7.86 8.50
CA CYS A 76 9.54 8.98 9.37
C CYS A 76 8.26 8.74 10.16
N ASN A 77 7.91 9.65 11.07
CA ASN A 77 6.72 9.52 11.91
C ASN A 77 5.50 10.26 11.30
N ALA A 78 5.45 10.38 9.97
CA ALA A 78 4.32 11.01 9.29
C ALA A 78 3.02 10.30 9.70
N GLY A 79 2.05 11.09 10.16
CA GLY A 79 0.76 10.62 10.67
C GLY A 79 0.68 10.49 12.20
N GLU A 80 1.81 10.50 12.91
CA GLU A 80 1.88 10.35 14.38
C GLU A 80 2.08 11.68 15.11
N GLU A 81 2.32 12.76 14.38
CA GLU A 81 2.53 14.08 14.98
C GLU A 81 1.30 14.54 15.77
N LYS A 82 1.54 15.01 17.00
CA LYS A 82 0.51 15.64 17.85
C LYS A 82 0.25 17.08 17.38
N GLY A 83 -1.00 17.53 17.48
CA GLY A 83 -1.38 18.94 17.42
C GLY A 83 -1.40 19.63 16.05
N SER A 84 -1.02 18.98 14.95
CA SER A 84 -0.90 19.66 13.64
C SER A 84 -2.21 19.83 12.87
N GLY A 85 -3.26 19.08 13.19
CA GLY A 85 -4.53 19.04 12.44
C GLY A 85 -4.41 18.54 10.98
N LYS A 86 -3.19 18.34 10.48
CA LYS A 86 -2.87 17.89 9.12
C LYS A 86 -1.59 17.05 9.12
N MET A 87 -1.47 16.14 8.17
CA MET A 87 -0.29 15.29 8.01
C MET A 87 0.94 16.11 7.56
N LYS A 88 2.09 15.95 8.22
CA LYS A 88 3.36 16.55 7.76
C LYS A 88 4.19 15.53 6.97
N TRP A 89 5.03 16.06 6.08
CA TRP A 89 5.83 15.26 5.15
C TRP A 89 7.31 15.53 5.34
N CYS A 90 8.11 14.50 5.64
CA CYS A 90 9.57 14.63 5.77
C CYS A 90 10.27 14.73 4.39
N ASN A 91 11.54 15.15 4.38
CA ASN A 91 12.39 15.20 3.18
C ASN A 91 13.36 14.01 3.06
N LYS A 92 13.24 12.98 3.92
CA LYS A 92 14.16 11.85 3.89
C LYS A 92 14.03 11.08 2.56
N SER A 93 15.17 10.80 1.93
CA SER A 93 15.25 10.18 0.60
C SER A 93 14.75 8.72 0.58
N ASP A 94 14.91 8.03 1.71
CA ASP A 94 14.49 6.66 2.01
C ASP A 94 13.01 6.55 2.46
N CYS A 95 12.32 7.68 2.67
CA CYS A 95 10.91 7.67 3.03
C CYS A 95 10.04 7.53 1.78
N GLY A 96 9.70 6.30 1.40
CA GLY A 96 8.80 6.04 0.27
C GLY A 96 7.49 6.82 0.37
N LEU A 97 6.87 6.84 1.56
CA LEU A 97 5.60 7.51 1.81
C LEU A 97 5.66 8.97 1.39
N CYS A 98 6.59 9.72 1.98
CA CYS A 98 6.75 11.14 1.71
C CYS A 98 7.27 11.38 0.28
N GLY A 99 8.16 10.51 -0.22
CA GLY A 99 8.69 10.57 -1.58
C GLY A 99 7.58 10.50 -2.63
N ILE A 100 6.70 9.51 -2.56
CA ILE A 100 5.56 9.39 -3.48
C ILE A 100 4.57 10.55 -3.29
N MET A 101 4.33 10.96 -2.04
CA MET A 101 3.40 12.08 -1.79
C MET A 101 3.93 13.39 -2.36
N LYS A 102 5.24 13.63 -2.39
CA LYS A 102 5.86 14.82 -2.96
C LYS A 102 6.07 14.73 -4.47
N ASN A 103 6.67 13.63 -4.92
CA ASN A 103 7.24 13.51 -6.27
C ASN A 103 6.41 12.65 -7.22
N SER A 104 5.18 12.27 -6.83
CA SER A 104 4.33 11.36 -7.62
C SER A 104 4.97 9.97 -7.78
N PHE A 105 4.46 9.13 -8.68
CA PHE A 105 4.73 7.69 -8.71
C PHE A 105 6.09 7.41 -9.35
N LYS A 106 7.15 7.41 -8.53
CA LYS A 106 8.37 6.68 -8.87
C LYS A 106 8.22 5.25 -8.39
N VAL A 107 8.22 4.31 -9.33
CA VAL A 107 7.91 2.91 -9.05
C VAL A 107 8.87 2.28 -8.03
N SER A 108 10.10 2.80 -7.99
CA SER A 108 11.18 2.40 -7.07
C SER A 108 10.96 2.70 -5.57
N LYS A 109 9.78 3.17 -5.12
CA LYS A 109 9.61 3.68 -3.73
C LYS A 109 8.42 3.10 -2.92
N SER A 110 8.13 1.78 -2.98
CA SER A 110 6.79 1.22 -2.65
C SER A 110 6.66 0.04 -1.56
N SER A 111 6.17 0.24 -0.29
CA SER A 111 5.37 -0.66 0.69
C SER A 111 4.66 -0.07 2.04
N ILE A 112 3.31 0.22 2.11
CA ILE A 112 2.23 0.79 3.06
C ILE A 112 1.01 1.27 2.20
N ILE A 113 -0.23 0.87 2.52
CA ILE A 113 -1.44 1.03 1.70
C ILE A 113 -1.93 2.50 1.52
N LYS A 114 -1.84 3.01 0.28
CA LYS A 114 -2.49 4.24 -0.20
C LYS A 114 -3.73 3.93 -0.99
N ILE A 115 -4.79 4.66 -0.74
CA ILE A 115 -5.97 4.64 -1.57
C ILE A 115 -5.82 5.68 -2.68
N ARG A 116 -5.95 5.23 -3.94
CA ARG A 116 -5.72 6.03 -5.14
C ARG A 116 -6.89 5.90 -6.10
N TYR A 117 -7.23 6.99 -6.78
CA TYR A 117 -7.96 6.90 -8.04
C TYR A 117 -6.96 6.50 -9.13
N VAL A 118 -7.19 5.33 -9.73
CA VAL A 118 -6.45 4.85 -10.89
C VAL A 118 -7.40 4.83 -12.08
N ARG A 119 -7.00 5.51 -13.14
CA ARG A 119 -7.69 5.36 -14.42
C ARG A 119 -7.36 4.02 -15.05
N GLN A 120 -8.40 3.31 -15.42
CA GLN A 120 -8.40 2.39 -16.54
C GLN A 120 -9.40 2.97 -17.53
N ASN A 121 -8.98 3.32 -18.74
CA ASN A 121 -9.85 3.66 -19.86
C ASN A 121 -10.50 2.38 -20.41
N GLU A 122 -10.88 1.46 -19.53
CA GLU A 122 -11.45 0.13 -19.83
C GLU A 122 -10.58 -0.74 -20.75
N ARG A 123 -9.32 -0.37 -20.94
CA ARG A 123 -8.35 -1.15 -21.73
C ARG A 123 -7.12 -1.49 -20.88
N PRO A 124 -7.29 -2.23 -19.78
CA PRO A 124 -6.15 -2.88 -19.15
C PRO A 124 -5.61 -3.93 -20.11
N GLN A 125 -4.30 -3.94 -20.29
CA GLN A 125 -3.63 -5.07 -20.89
C GLN A 125 -3.45 -6.15 -19.84
N TYR A 126 -4.15 -7.28 -19.98
CA TYR A 126 -3.99 -8.40 -19.08
C TYR A 126 -2.67 -9.12 -19.34
N MET A 127 -1.95 -9.43 -18.27
CA MET A 127 -0.69 -10.15 -18.35
C MET A 127 -0.69 -11.35 -17.41
N MET A 128 -0.38 -12.52 -17.97
CA MET A 128 -0.22 -13.75 -17.20
C MET A 128 1.18 -13.87 -16.59
N VAL A 129 2.20 -13.26 -17.22
CA VAL A 129 3.60 -13.33 -16.81
C VAL A 129 4.16 -11.95 -16.51
N ALA A 130 5.00 -11.86 -15.48
CA ALA A 130 5.68 -10.62 -15.11
C ALA A 130 6.66 -10.16 -16.20
N SER A 131 6.63 -8.88 -16.54
CA SER A 131 7.62 -8.24 -17.42
C SER A 131 8.29 -7.08 -16.67
N GLN A 132 9.44 -7.37 -16.05
CA GLN A 132 10.14 -6.42 -15.17
C GLN A 132 10.77 -5.24 -15.93
N LYS A 133 11.05 -5.42 -17.23
CA LYS A 133 11.66 -4.39 -18.09
C LYS A 133 10.64 -3.51 -18.81
N ARG A 134 9.34 -3.71 -18.54
CA ARG A 134 8.28 -2.98 -19.22
C ARG A 134 8.25 -1.53 -18.76
N THR A 135 8.24 -0.61 -19.72
CA THR A 135 8.22 0.84 -19.48
C THR A 135 6.91 1.51 -19.91
N ALA A 136 6.04 0.78 -20.62
CA ALA A 136 4.72 1.22 -21.06
C ALA A 136 3.82 -0.02 -21.31
N PRO A 137 2.49 0.12 -21.34
CA PRO A 137 1.63 -0.93 -21.89
C PRO A 137 1.77 -0.97 -23.42
N ASP A 138 1.25 -2.03 -24.07
CA ASP A 138 1.25 -2.12 -25.52
C ASP A 138 0.37 -1.01 -26.14
N PRO A 139 0.59 -0.62 -27.41
CA PRO A 139 -0.21 0.39 -28.07
C PRO A 139 -1.72 0.10 -27.98
N GLY A 140 -2.50 1.11 -27.58
CA GLY A 140 -3.96 1.00 -27.43
C GLY A 140 -4.44 0.70 -26.01
N TYR A 141 -3.53 0.35 -25.09
CA TYR A 141 -3.80 0.14 -23.67
C TYR A 141 -3.27 1.31 -22.83
N ASP A 142 -3.80 1.48 -21.63
CA ASP A 142 -3.42 2.59 -20.73
C ASP A 142 -2.79 2.11 -19.41
N SER A 143 -2.92 0.82 -19.15
CA SER A 143 -2.51 0.15 -17.94
C SER A 143 -2.20 -1.32 -18.24
N VAL A 144 -1.47 -1.95 -17.33
CA VAL A 144 -1.28 -3.40 -17.30
C VAL A 144 -1.97 -3.92 -16.05
N GLU A 145 -2.68 -5.04 -16.18
CA GLU A 145 -3.24 -5.78 -15.06
C GLU A 145 -2.65 -7.19 -15.04
N GLY A 146 -1.80 -7.45 -14.05
CA GLY A 146 -1.28 -8.79 -13.81
C GLY A 146 -2.37 -9.65 -13.20
N LEU A 147 -2.60 -10.83 -13.78
CA LEU A 147 -3.65 -11.75 -13.36
C LEU A 147 -3.23 -12.62 -12.17
N ALA A 148 -4.21 -12.98 -11.34
CA ALA A 148 -4.01 -13.92 -10.25
C ALA A 148 -3.91 -15.37 -10.77
N MET A 149 -3.38 -16.29 -9.95
CA MET A 149 -3.26 -17.72 -10.30
C MET A 149 -4.60 -18.36 -10.66
N GLY A 150 -5.67 -18.00 -9.97
CA GLY A 150 -7.03 -18.48 -10.29
C GLY A 150 -7.57 -17.99 -11.63
N GLU A 151 -6.87 -17.08 -12.29
CA GLU A 151 -7.23 -16.47 -13.57
C GLU A 151 -6.20 -16.77 -14.66
N GLY A 152 -5.30 -17.73 -14.42
CA GLY A 152 -4.25 -18.13 -15.35
C GLY A 152 -2.98 -17.28 -15.29
N GLY A 153 -2.86 -16.34 -14.35
CA GLY A 153 -1.64 -15.57 -14.12
C GLY A 153 -0.69 -16.20 -13.10
N ILE A 154 0.37 -15.47 -12.75
CA ILE A 154 1.37 -15.92 -11.76
C ILE A 154 1.30 -15.18 -10.42
N LEU A 155 0.39 -14.22 -10.28
CA LEU A 155 0.27 -13.43 -9.06
C LEU A 155 -0.63 -14.11 -8.05
N THR A 156 -0.40 -13.86 -6.76
CA THR A 156 -1.35 -14.25 -5.73
C THR A 156 -2.64 -13.42 -5.84
N GLU A 157 -2.52 -12.14 -6.22
CA GLU A 157 -3.62 -11.19 -6.35
C GLU A 157 -3.44 -10.36 -7.61
N ARG A 158 -4.54 -9.80 -8.14
CA ARG A 158 -4.45 -8.86 -9.27
C ARG A 158 -3.63 -7.63 -8.90
N GLU A 159 -2.76 -7.22 -9.80
CA GLU A 159 -1.98 -5.99 -9.65
C GLU A 159 -2.12 -5.09 -10.87
N THR A 160 -2.44 -3.81 -10.64
CA THR A 160 -2.52 -2.80 -11.71
C THR A 160 -1.26 -1.95 -11.75
N VAL A 161 -0.65 -1.86 -12.92
CA VAL A 161 0.47 -0.96 -13.21
C VAL A 161 0.03 0.10 -14.21
N VAL A 162 0.25 1.36 -13.86
CA VAL A 162 0.09 2.49 -14.78
C VAL A 162 1.44 3.18 -14.95
N TYR A 163 1.67 3.66 -16.16
CA TYR A 163 2.98 4.16 -16.58
C TYR A 163 3.03 5.69 -16.68
N ARG A 164 1.97 6.35 -16.21
CA ARG A 164 1.83 7.80 -16.22
C ARG A 164 1.53 8.33 -14.83
N ASP A 165 2.25 9.37 -14.42
CA ASP A 165 2.03 10.03 -13.13
C ASP A 165 0.63 10.63 -13.00
N ASP A 166 0.03 11.09 -14.10
CA ASP A 166 -1.32 11.65 -14.11
C ASP A 166 -2.44 10.60 -14.15
N ALA A 167 -2.10 9.30 -14.27
CA ALA A 167 -3.05 8.19 -14.11
C ALA A 167 -3.48 7.99 -12.66
N ILE A 168 -2.75 8.56 -11.70
CA ILE A 168 -2.92 8.31 -10.28
C ILE A 168 -3.12 9.61 -9.49
N VAL A 169 -4.09 9.59 -8.56
CA VAL A 169 -4.20 10.62 -7.53
C VAL A 169 -4.29 9.98 -6.15
N PRO A 170 -3.31 10.19 -5.24
CA PRO A 170 -3.43 9.75 -3.85
C PRO A 170 -4.48 10.60 -3.14
N VAL A 171 -5.50 9.96 -2.57
CA VAL A 171 -6.62 10.65 -1.91
C VAL A 171 -6.73 10.36 -0.42
N ALA A 172 -6.23 9.20 0.02
CA ALA A 172 -6.13 8.87 1.43
C ALA A 172 -4.87 8.07 1.77
N VAL A 173 -4.46 8.14 3.03
CA VAL A 173 -3.40 7.35 3.66
C VAL A 173 -4.00 6.62 4.86
N ILE A 174 -3.85 5.30 4.88
CA ILE A 174 -4.27 4.45 6.00
C ILE A 174 -3.03 4.02 6.77
N MET A 175 -2.96 4.43 8.03
CA MET A 175 -1.96 3.96 8.97
C MET A 175 -2.56 2.76 9.71
N TYR A 176 -1.89 1.62 9.62
CA TYR A 176 -2.33 0.39 10.27
C TYR A 176 -1.14 -0.36 10.86
N GLU A 177 -1.42 -1.19 11.84
CA GLU A 177 -0.46 -2.15 12.38
C GLU A 177 -0.88 -3.56 11.97
N THR A 178 0.11 -4.43 11.80
CA THR A 178 -0.14 -5.86 11.60
C THR A 178 0.37 -6.65 12.79
N SER A 179 -0.46 -7.56 13.31
CA SER A 179 -0.01 -8.57 14.27
C SER A 179 0.04 -9.94 13.61
N PRO A 180 1.13 -10.71 13.78
CA PRO A 180 1.25 -12.05 13.24
C PRO A 180 0.57 -13.10 14.14
N TYR A 181 -0.70 -12.95 14.53
CA TYR A 181 -1.45 -14.04 15.19
C TYR A 181 -2.97 -13.83 15.08
N LYS A 182 -3.67 -14.78 14.46
CA LYS A 182 -5.00 -15.19 14.91
C LYS A 182 -4.72 -16.22 16.00
N ARG A 183 -4.96 -15.91 17.28
CA ARG A 183 -4.90 -16.94 18.33
C ARG A 183 -5.98 -17.96 17.98
N ILE A 184 -5.58 -19.08 17.39
CA ILE A 184 -6.40 -20.29 17.42
C ILE A 184 -6.40 -20.66 18.90
N GLY A 185 -7.58 -20.63 19.53
CA GLY A 185 -7.73 -21.02 20.92
C GLY A 185 -7.33 -22.47 21.08
N MET A 186 -6.09 -22.72 21.49
CA MET A 186 -5.75 -23.90 22.26
C MET A 186 -5.62 -23.43 23.70
N SER A 187 -6.63 -23.79 24.49
CA SER A 187 -6.59 -23.80 25.94
C SER A 187 -5.32 -24.50 26.39
N GLY A 188 -4.41 -23.75 27.02
CA GLY A 188 -3.09 -24.26 27.39
C GLY A 188 -2.23 -23.11 27.89
N ILE A 189 -2.53 -22.64 29.09
CA ILE A 189 -1.67 -21.71 29.82
C ILE A 189 -0.35 -22.45 30.08
N ILE A 190 0.74 -21.95 29.51
CA ILE A 190 2.07 -22.17 30.10
C ILE A 190 2.51 -20.80 30.62
N THR A 191 2.48 -20.66 31.93
CA THR A 191 3.02 -19.52 32.67
C THR A 191 4.55 -19.46 32.47
N PRO A 192 5.13 -18.26 32.30
CA PRO A 192 6.58 -18.11 32.31
C PRO A 192 7.06 -18.04 33.75
N GLY A 193 7.71 -19.10 34.24
CA GLY A 193 8.29 -19.07 35.59
C GLY A 193 8.61 -20.46 36.16
N ALA A 194 9.55 -21.18 35.55
CA ALA A 194 10.29 -22.23 36.23
C ALA A 194 11.74 -22.23 35.71
N PRO A 195 12.76 -22.20 36.58
CA PRO A 195 14.14 -22.21 36.15
C PRO A 195 14.49 -23.60 35.60
N LEU A 196 15.00 -23.67 34.36
CA LEU A 196 15.58 -24.90 33.84
C LEU A 196 16.90 -25.16 34.56
N ALA A 197 16.97 -26.29 35.25
CA ALA A 197 18.20 -26.91 35.68
C ALA A 197 19.10 -27.21 34.48
N ALA A 198 20.40 -26.98 34.66
CA ALA A 198 21.44 -27.21 33.68
C ALA A 198 21.61 -28.69 33.35
N ALA A 199 21.68 -29.03 32.06
CA ALA A 199 22.31 -30.25 31.59
C ALA A 199 22.86 -30.08 30.17
N GLY A 200 24.17 -30.29 30.04
CA GLY A 200 24.81 -31.00 28.91
C GLY A 200 24.83 -30.31 27.54
N GLY A 201 25.99 -29.77 27.17
CA GLY A 201 26.22 -29.14 25.88
C GLY A 201 26.24 -30.10 24.68
N VAL A 202 25.84 -29.55 23.53
CA VAL A 202 26.41 -29.81 22.20
C VAL A 202 26.28 -28.49 21.42
N GLY A 203 27.37 -28.03 20.80
CA GLY A 203 27.51 -26.68 20.25
C GLY A 203 26.44 -26.29 19.22
N ALA A 204 25.69 -25.23 19.53
CA ALA A 204 24.77 -24.59 18.59
C ALA A 204 25.57 -23.76 17.56
N ARG A 205 25.54 -24.18 16.29
CA ARG A 205 25.94 -23.31 15.18
C ARG A 205 24.95 -22.14 15.06
N PRO A 206 25.41 -20.90 14.77
CA PRO A 206 24.51 -19.79 14.51
C PRO A 206 23.58 -20.11 13.34
N LEU A 207 22.28 -19.91 13.52
CA LEU A 207 21.33 -19.96 12.41
C LEU A 207 21.69 -18.87 11.39
N PRO A 208 21.70 -19.17 10.08
CA PRO A 208 21.93 -18.15 9.07
C PRO A 208 20.83 -17.08 9.13
N PRO A 209 21.16 -15.82 8.81
CA PRO A 209 20.17 -14.75 8.79
C PRO A 209 19.03 -15.11 7.81
N ARG A 210 17.78 -14.91 8.26
CA ARG A 210 16.60 -15.13 7.41
C ARG A 210 16.67 -14.21 6.19
N PRO A 211 16.42 -14.71 4.97
CA PRO A 211 16.35 -13.85 3.79
C PRO A 211 15.18 -12.87 3.90
N ALA A 212 15.42 -11.61 3.57
CA ALA A 212 14.41 -10.56 3.54
C ALA A 212 13.27 -10.92 2.59
N ARG A 213 12.02 -10.89 3.07
CA ARG A 213 10.83 -11.08 2.22
C ARG A 213 10.63 -9.88 1.29
N ARG A 214 10.89 -10.09 0.00
CA ARG A 214 10.65 -9.14 -1.10
C ARG A 214 9.19 -9.15 -1.55
N THR A 215 8.54 -7.97 -1.59
CA THR A 215 7.22 -7.76 -2.21
C THR A 215 7.33 -7.77 -3.75
N PHE A 216 6.24 -7.98 -4.50
CA PHE A 216 6.29 -8.05 -5.97
C PHE A 216 6.79 -6.76 -6.63
N LEU A 217 6.60 -5.58 -6.01
CA LEU A 217 7.25 -4.34 -6.45
C LEU A 217 8.80 -4.41 -6.37
N SER A 218 9.36 -5.17 -5.43
CA SER A 218 10.81 -5.47 -5.39
C SER A 218 11.25 -6.64 -6.28
N LYS A 219 10.31 -7.27 -7.00
CA LYS A 219 10.57 -8.19 -8.11
C LYS A 219 10.40 -7.50 -9.47
N LEU A 220 9.45 -6.56 -9.62
CA LEU A 220 9.29 -5.75 -10.84
C LEU A 220 10.42 -4.72 -11.01
N PHE A 221 10.95 -4.22 -9.90
CA PHE A 221 12.05 -3.27 -9.87
C PHE A 221 13.10 -3.90 -8.94
N GLY A 222 14.19 -4.39 -9.51
CA GLY A 222 15.36 -4.83 -8.73
C GLY A 222 15.90 -3.71 -7.83
N PRO A 223 17.00 -3.94 -7.09
CA PRO A 223 17.61 -2.87 -6.28
C PRO A 223 17.80 -1.58 -7.08
#